data_AF-A0A1I4SL47-F1
#
_entry.id   AF-A0A1I4SL47-F1
#
_cell.length_a   1.000
_cell.length_b   1.000
_cell.length_c   1.000
_cell.angle_alpha   90.00
_cell.angle_beta   90.00
_cell.angle_gamma   90.00
#
_symmetry.space_group_name_H-M   'P 1'
#
loop_
_entity.id
_entity.type
_entity.pdbx_description
1 polymer ?
#
loop_
_entity_poly.entity_id
_entity_poly.type
_entity_poly.pdbx_seq_one_letter_code
_entity_poly.pdbx_strand_id
1 'polypeptide(L)'
;MLKKITKRFKKGDVKVEKRSTLREAVEASTEAITFAEAGLGDHARQVMARADAEPKKVLVVSHEDCFSRAVVEYALGFAERMGYEIVAMNVLQIADRPETVAPYCSLIEERFKENAKESVAEFYREAERRGIPFMHMVKVGPLDKCIKEAVGELKRVEFVISEPEAHPEVVHETEKTVIPVYAVSSVA
;
A
#
# COMPACT_ATOMS: atom_id res chain seq x y z
N MET A 1 7.68 42.76 -1.31
CA MET A 1 6.40 42.28 -0.76
C MET A 1 6.01 40.98 -1.47
N LEU A 2 6.34 39.82 -0.89
CA LEU A 2 6.12 38.50 -1.50
C LEU A 2 4.75 37.96 -1.07
N LYS A 3 3.84 37.81 -2.03
CA LYS A 3 2.51 37.22 -1.87
C LYS A 3 2.66 35.72 -1.60
N LYS A 4 2.29 35.27 -0.39
CA LYS A 4 2.17 33.86 -0.03
C LYS A 4 0.95 33.25 -0.74
N ILE A 5 1.19 32.34 -1.68
CA ILE A 5 0.15 31.49 -2.26
C ILE A 5 0.02 30.26 -1.36
N THR A 6 -0.89 30.31 -0.40
CA THR A 6 -1.34 29.14 0.37
C THR A 6 -2.47 28.46 -0.39
N LYS A 7 -2.13 27.54 -1.29
CA LYS A 7 -3.12 26.69 -1.96
C LYS A 7 -3.53 25.59 -0.99
N ARG A 8 -4.64 25.81 -0.27
CA ARG A 8 -5.31 24.81 0.57
C ARG A 8 -5.64 23.57 -0.27
N PHE A 9 -5.16 22.41 0.16
CA PHE A 9 -5.56 21.12 -0.39
C PHE A 9 -7.06 20.90 -0.15
N LYS A 10 -7.78 20.54 -1.22
CA LYS A 10 -9.21 20.31 -1.20
C LYS A 10 -9.43 18.90 -0.63
N LYS A 11 -10.17 18.81 0.47
CA LYS A 11 -10.59 17.57 1.13
C LYS A 11 -11.47 16.78 0.14
N GLY A 12 -10.98 15.64 -0.40
CA GLY A 12 -11.85 14.79 -1.23
C GLY A 12 -11.26 13.76 -2.20
N ASP A 13 -9.99 13.81 -2.61
CA ASP A 13 -9.57 13.02 -3.80
C ASP A 13 -8.93 11.64 -3.55
N VAL A 14 -8.97 11.10 -2.32
CA VAL A 14 -8.55 9.70 -2.10
C VAL A 14 -9.78 8.80 -2.26
N LYS A 15 -10.00 8.34 -3.49
CA LYS A 15 -11.04 7.36 -3.83
C LYS A 15 -10.62 5.99 -3.29
N VAL A 16 -11.00 5.70 -2.04
CA VAL A 16 -10.82 4.36 -1.44
C VAL A 16 -11.88 3.43 -2.05
N GLU A 17 -11.62 2.90 -3.24
CA GLU A 17 -12.41 1.78 -3.78
C GLU A 17 -11.98 0.49 -3.06
N LYS A 18 -12.82 0.00 -2.14
CA LYS A 18 -12.77 -1.41 -1.71
C LYS A 18 -13.19 -2.29 -2.90
N ARG A 19 -12.29 -2.54 -3.83
CA ARG A 19 -12.42 -3.65 -4.79
C ARG A 19 -12.04 -4.92 -4.07
N SER A 20 -13.01 -5.80 -3.81
CA SER A 20 -12.71 -7.13 -3.29
C SER A 20 -12.11 -7.95 -4.44
N THR A 21 -10.79 -7.96 -4.54
CA THR A 21 -9.97 -8.63 -5.56
C THR A 21 -10.34 -10.10 -5.78
N LEU A 22 -10.83 -10.78 -4.74
CA LEU A 22 -11.38 -12.15 -4.80
C LEU A 22 -12.62 -12.26 -5.69
N ARG A 23 -13.56 -11.31 -5.58
CA ARG A 23 -14.78 -11.30 -6.40
C ARG A 23 -14.44 -11.07 -7.87
N GLU A 24 -13.57 -10.11 -8.15
CA GLU A 24 -13.10 -9.83 -9.51
C GLU A 24 -12.34 -11.03 -10.11
N ALA A 25 -11.59 -11.79 -9.29
CA ALA A 25 -10.93 -13.02 -9.73
C ALA A 25 -11.95 -14.11 -10.11
N VAL A 26 -12.97 -14.31 -9.27
CA VAL A 26 -14.04 -15.29 -9.53
C VAL A 26 -14.83 -14.89 -10.77
N GLU A 27 -15.21 -13.62 -10.90
CA GLU A 27 -15.94 -13.11 -12.07
C GLU A 27 -15.13 -13.30 -13.37
N ALA A 28 -13.84 -12.93 -13.39
CA ALA A 28 -12.97 -13.13 -14.54
C ALA A 28 -12.79 -14.62 -14.90
N SER A 29 -12.73 -15.49 -13.88
CA SER A 29 -12.60 -16.94 -14.10
C SER A 29 -13.89 -17.54 -14.65
N THR A 30 -15.05 -17.16 -14.12
CA THR A 30 -16.37 -17.58 -14.63
C THR A 30 -16.59 -17.11 -16.07
N GLU A 31 -16.20 -15.87 -16.38
CA GLU A 31 -16.25 -15.33 -17.74
C GLU A 31 -15.36 -16.13 -18.71
N ALA A 32 -14.11 -16.39 -18.32
CA ALA A 32 -13.19 -17.18 -19.14
C ALA A 32 -13.69 -18.63 -19.38
N ILE A 33 -14.26 -19.28 -18.36
CA ILE A 33 -14.87 -20.60 -18.49
C ILE A 33 -16.04 -20.56 -19.49
N THR A 34 -16.91 -19.57 -19.38
CA THR A 34 -18.06 -19.40 -20.28
C THR A 34 -17.62 -19.27 -21.75
N PHE A 35 -16.58 -18.46 -22.01
CA PHE A 35 -16.01 -18.35 -23.35
C PHE A 35 -15.37 -19.65 -23.83
N ALA A 36 -14.67 -20.38 -22.95
CA ALA A 36 -14.06 -21.66 -23.29
C ALA A 36 -15.12 -22.73 -23.64
N GLU A 37 -16.20 -22.81 -22.86
CA GLU A 37 -17.32 -23.73 -23.09
C GLU A 37 -18.07 -23.42 -24.39
N ALA A 38 -18.16 -22.14 -24.77
CA ALA A 38 -18.73 -21.71 -26.04
C ALA A 38 -17.81 -21.94 -27.26
N GLY A 39 -16.63 -22.54 -27.08
CA GLY A 39 -15.64 -22.77 -28.15
C GLY A 39 -14.83 -21.52 -28.53
N LEU A 40 -14.95 -20.43 -27.77
CA LEU A 40 -14.26 -19.17 -27.98
C LEU A 40 -12.94 -19.11 -27.18
N GLY A 41 -12.04 -20.06 -27.45
CA GLY A 41 -10.78 -20.20 -26.72
C GLY A 41 -9.85 -18.99 -26.78
N ASP A 42 -9.88 -18.21 -27.87
CA ASP A 42 -9.11 -16.97 -27.98
C ASP A 42 -9.62 -15.88 -27.02
N HIS A 43 -10.94 -15.75 -26.87
CA HIS A 43 -11.53 -14.82 -25.91
C HIS A 43 -11.28 -15.25 -24.47
N ALA A 44 -11.41 -16.53 -24.15
CA ALA A 44 -11.08 -17.06 -22.83
C ALA A 44 -9.62 -16.74 -22.44
N ARG A 45 -8.67 -16.93 -23.37
CA ARG A 45 -7.26 -16.56 -23.19
C ARG A 45 -7.08 -15.05 -23.01
N GLN A 46 -7.84 -14.23 -23.72
CA GLN A 46 -7.76 -12.78 -23.62
C GLN A 46 -8.31 -12.25 -22.29
N VAL A 47 -9.39 -12.83 -21.78
CA VAL A 47 -9.92 -12.53 -20.43
C VAL A 47 -8.89 -12.87 -19.37
N MET A 48 -8.25 -14.04 -19.49
CA MET A 48 -7.21 -14.45 -18.54
C MET A 48 -5.95 -13.58 -18.64
N ALA A 49 -5.49 -13.28 -19.85
CA ALA A 49 -4.36 -12.38 -20.06
C ALA A 49 -4.62 -10.96 -19.50
N ARG A 50 -5.86 -10.48 -19.55
CA ARG A 50 -6.24 -9.18 -18.97
C ARG A 50 -6.26 -9.22 -17.44
N ALA A 51 -6.69 -10.32 -16.85
CA ALA A 51 -6.60 -10.52 -15.40
C ALA A 51 -5.14 -10.62 -14.94
N ASP A 52 -4.29 -11.28 -15.73
CA ASP A 52 -2.85 -11.40 -15.49
C ASP A 52 -2.06 -10.11 -15.79
N ALA A 53 -2.67 -9.13 -16.46
CA ALA A 53 -2.08 -7.83 -16.76
C ALA A 53 -2.15 -6.83 -15.59
N GLU A 54 -2.70 -7.21 -14.45
CA GLU A 54 -2.77 -6.34 -13.27
C GLU A 54 -1.36 -5.88 -12.84
N PRO A 55 -1.08 -4.59 -12.59
CA PRO A 55 0.29 -4.14 -12.30
C PRO A 55 0.89 -4.85 -11.08
N LYS A 56 2.18 -5.18 -11.20
CA LYS A 56 2.99 -5.66 -10.07
C LYS A 56 3.05 -4.58 -9.00
N LYS A 57 3.02 -4.99 -7.73
CA LYS A 57 2.92 -4.07 -6.60
C LYS A 57 4.13 -4.20 -5.68
N VAL A 58 4.53 -3.07 -5.11
CA VAL A 58 5.41 -3.00 -3.96
C VAL A 58 4.63 -2.45 -2.77
N LEU A 59 4.61 -3.22 -1.68
CA LEU A 59 3.98 -2.82 -0.44
C LEU A 59 5.00 -2.03 0.40
N VAL A 60 4.66 -0.81 0.80
CA VAL A 60 5.50 0.06 1.62
C VAL A 60 4.84 0.20 2.99
N VAL A 61 5.52 -0.20 4.05
CA VAL A 61 4.94 -0.36 5.38
C VAL A 61 5.59 0.60 6.36
N SER A 62 4.79 1.44 7.02
CA SER A 62 5.25 2.27 8.13
C SER A 62 5.15 1.52 9.45
N HIS A 63 5.97 1.93 10.42
CA HIS A 63 5.82 1.47 11.81
C HIS A 63 4.84 2.35 12.63
N GLU A 64 4.60 3.59 12.19
CA GLU A 64 3.70 4.56 12.83
C GLU A 64 2.71 5.19 11.83
N ASP A 65 2.19 6.38 12.14
CA ASP A 65 1.23 7.10 11.29
C ASP A 65 1.88 7.85 10.11
N CYS A 66 3.20 7.81 9.96
CA CYS A 66 3.94 8.47 8.88
C CYS A 66 5.05 7.58 8.29
N PHE A 67 5.51 7.96 7.09
CA PHE A 67 6.65 7.34 6.41
C PHE A 67 7.86 8.26 6.49
N SER A 68 9.04 7.70 6.74
CA SER A 68 10.28 8.48 6.70
C SER A 68 10.57 8.93 5.27
N ARG A 69 11.19 10.10 5.14
CA ARG A 69 11.58 10.64 3.84
C ARG A 69 12.49 9.68 3.06
N ALA A 70 13.38 8.99 3.77
CA ALA A 70 14.29 8.01 3.17
C ALA A 70 13.52 6.84 2.53
N VAL A 71 12.53 6.29 3.23
CA VAL A 71 11.67 5.22 2.70
C VAL A 71 10.82 5.70 1.53
N VAL A 72 10.24 6.91 1.63
CA VAL A 72 9.46 7.50 0.53
C VAL A 72 10.32 7.65 -0.73
N GLU A 73 11.48 8.31 -0.63
CA GLU A 73 12.39 8.52 -1.76
C GLU A 73 12.86 7.19 -2.37
N TYR A 74 13.19 6.21 -1.53
CA TYR A 74 13.60 4.88 -1.96
C TYR A 74 12.46 4.15 -2.69
N ALA A 75 11.26 4.11 -2.12
CA ALA A 75 10.10 3.42 -2.68
C ALA A 75 9.69 4.01 -4.04
N LEU A 76 9.70 5.34 -4.18
CA LEU A 76 9.42 6.01 -5.44
C LEU A 76 10.44 5.63 -6.51
N GLY A 77 11.73 5.72 -6.21
CA GLY A 77 12.78 5.34 -7.15
C GLY A 77 12.76 3.85 -7.50
N PHE A 78 12.38 2.99 -6.55
CA PHE A 78 12.19 1.56 -6.79
C PHE A 78 11.03 1.32 -7.75
N ALA A 79 9.84 1.86 -7.45
CA ALA A 79 8.64 1.65 -8.24
C ALA A 79 8.76 2.23 -9.65
N GLU A 80 9.37 3.40 -9.80
CA GLU A 80 9.61 4.05 -11.10
C GLU A 80 10.48 3.18 -12.02
N ARG A 81 11.60 2.64 -11.51
CA ARG A 81 12.51 1.79 -12.29
C ARG A 81 11.87 0.44 -12.66
N MET A 82 11.07 -0.11 -11.76
CA MET A 82 10.48 -1.44 -11.93
C MET A 82 9.14 -1.41 -12.67
N GLY A 83 8.50 -0.23 -12.78
CA GLY A 83 7.16 -0.06 -13.32
C GLY A 83 6.08 -0.64 -12.38
N TYR A 84 6.27 -0.53 -11.06
CA TYR A 84 5.38 -1.14 -10.07
C TYR A 84 4.39 -0.09 -9.53
N GLU A 85 3.22 -0.56 -9.14
CA GLU A 85 2.30 0.22 -8.30
C GLU A 85 2.81 0.23 -6.85
N ILE A 86 2.72 1.39 -6.20
CA ILE A 86 3.01 1.53 -4.78
C ILE A 86 1.71 1.32 -3.99
N VAL A 87 1.76 0.43 -3.01
CA VAL A 87 0.74 0.32 -1.98
C VAL A 87 1.35 0.77 -0.66
N ALA A 88 1.00 1.97 -0.20
CA ALA A 88 1.42 2.47 1.10
C ALA A 88 0.47 1.98 2.19
N MET A 89 1.01 1.34 3.23
CA MET A 89 0.26 0.80 4.35
C MET A 89 0.76 1.36 5.67
N ASN A 90 -0.10 2.10 6.36
CA ASN A 90 0.13 2.45 7.76
C ASN A 90 -0.44 1.37 8.68
N VAL A 91 0.35 0.94 9.66
CA VAL A 91 -0.05 -0.09 10.62
C VAL A 91 -0.08 0.48 12.03
N LEU A 92 -1.25 0.48 12.65
CA LEU A 92 -1.39 0.79 14.06
C LEU A 92 -1.23 -0.49 14.89
N GLN A 93 -0.11 -0.60 15.59
CA GLN A 93 0.18 -1.75 16.45
C GLN A 93 -0.44 -1.56 17.83
N ILE A 94 -1.69 -1.99 18.01
CA ILE A 94 -2.31 -2.12 19.33
C ILE A 94 -2.09 -3.56 19.80
N ALA A 95 -1.31 -3.73 20.87
CA ALA A 95 -1.19 -5.02 21.56
C ALA A 95 -2.57 -5.49 22.06
N ASP A 96 -2.76 -6.80 22.27
CA ASP A 96 -3.98 -7.31 22.91
C ASP A 96 -4.14 -6.66 24.30
N ARG A 97 -5.10 -5.73 24.42
CA ARG A 97 -5.38 -5.00 25.67
C ARG A 97 -6.74 -5.42 26.23
N PRO A 98 -6.90 -5.42 27.57
CA PRO A 98 -8.14 -5.82 28.21
C PRO A 98 -9.33 -4.95 27.75
N GLU A 99 -10.53 -5.53 27.70
CA GLU A 99 -11.77 -4.91 27.21
C GLU A 99 -12.12 -3.58 27.90
N THR A 100 -11.61 -3.34 29.10
CA THR A 100 -11.81 -2.12 29.89
C THR A 100 -11.24 -0.86 29.26
N VAL A 101 -10.33 -0.97 28.29
CA VAL A 101 -9.72 0.17 27.58
C VAL A 101 -10.33 0.39 26.18
N ALA A 102 -11.27 -0.46 25.75
CA ALA A 102 -11.83 -0.47 24.39
C ALA A 102 -12.41 0.87 23.90
N PRO A 103 -13.12 1.69 24.72
CA PRO A 103 -13.61 3.00 24.28
C PRO A 103 -12.49 4.02 23.99
N TYR A 104 -11.32 3.88 24.62
CA TYR A 104 -10.16 4.73 24.31
C TYR A 104 -9.45 4.23 23.04
N CYS A 105 -9.48 2.92 22.78
CA CYS A 105 -8.89 2.33 21.57
C CYS A 105 -9.57 2.85 20.29
N SER A 106 -10.90 3.01 20.28
CA SER A 106 -11.60 3.56 19.10
C SER A 106 -11.16 4.97 18.78
N LEU A 107 -11.00 5.84 19.78
CA LEU A 107 -10.51 7.21 19.59
C LEU A 107 -9.06 7.24 19.09
N ILE A 108 -8.20 6.35 19.60
CA ILE A 108 -6.81 6.21 19.13
C ILE A 108 -6.79 5.76 17.67
N GLU A 109 -7.59 4.75 17.31
CA GLU A 109 -7.72 4.28 15.94
C GLU A 109 -8.22 5.36 14.97
N GLU A 110 -9.25 6.13 15.37
CA GLU A 110 -9.79 7.23 14.57
C GLU A 110 -8.72 8.29 14.32
N ARG A 111 -8.03 8.74 15.36
CA ARG A 111 -6.93 9.70 15.24
C ARG A 111 -5.79 9.18 14.37
N PHE A 112 -5.41 7.91 14.54
CA PHE A 112 -4.38 7.30 13.70
C PHE A 112 -4.79 7.29 12.23
N LYS A 113 -6.06 6.93 11.93
CA LYS A 113 -6.59 6.93 10.55
C LYS A 113 -6.62 8.34 9.97
N GLU A 114 -6.88 9.37 10.77
CA GLU A 114 -6.81 10.76 10.33
C GLU A 114 -5.36 11.19 10.02
N ASN A 115 -4.45 10.96 10.96
CA ASN A 115 -3.03 11.29 10.78
C ASN A 115 -2.41 10.56 9.58
N ALA A 116 -2.69 9.25 9.43
CA ALA A 116 -2.18 8.45 8.33
C ALA A 116 -2.64 8.96 6.95
N LYS A 117 -3.85 9.52 6.86
CA LYS A 117 -4.34 10.14 5.61
C LYS A 117 -3.63 11.45 5.30
N GLU A 118 -3.29 12.23 6.32
CA GLU A 118 -2.58 13.48 6.13
C GLU A 118 -1.11 13.24 5.79
N SER A 119 -0.46 12.30 6.47
CA SER A 119 0.96 11.99 6.29
C SER A 119 1.29 11.42 4.91
N VAL A 120 0.37 10.65 4.31
CA VAL A 120 0.58 10.05 2.98
C VAL A 120 0.43 11.05 1.82
N ALA A 121 -0.11 12.25 2.08
CA ALA A 121 -0.44 13.21 1.02
C ALA A 121 0.78 13.69 0.22
N GLU A 122 1.96 13.79 0.83
CA GLU A 122 3.20 14.11 0.10
C GLU A 122 3.68 12.93 -0.74
N PHE A 123 3.65 11.72 -0.19
CA PHE A 123 4.03 10.50 -0.89
C PHE A 123 3.15 10.29 -2.15
N TYR A 124 1.84 10.43 -2.01
CA TYR A 124 0.90 10.35 -3.13
C TYR A 124 1.21 11.37 -4.23
N ARG A 125 1.41 12.65 -3.87
CA ARG A 125 1.71 13.72 -4.84
C ARG A 125 3.02 13.50 -5.59
N GLU A 126 4.00 12.93 -4.92
CA GLU A 126 5.29 12.58 -5.52
C GLU A 126 5.15 11.40 -6.48
N ALA A 127 4.40 10.36 -6.10
CA ALA A 127 4.09 9.23 -6.95
C ALA A 127 3.32 9.66 -8.22
N GLU A 128 2.28 10.48 -8.05
CA GLU A 128 1.48 11.02 -9.16
C GLU A 128 2.34 11.80 -10.16
N ARG A 129 3.25 12.66 -9.67
CA ARG A 129 4.15 13.43 -10.53
C ARG A 129 5.09 12.56 -11.36
N ARG A 130 5.44 11.38 -10.85
CA ARG A 130 6.29 10.38 -11.53
C ARG A 130 5.49 9.38 -12.37
N GLY A 131 4.17 9.52 -12.42
CA GLY A 131 3.30 8.59 -13.14
C GLY A 131 3.24 7.19 -12.50
N ILE A 132 3.53 7.08 -11.20
CA ILE A 132 3.51 5.83 -10.45
C ILE A 132 2.10 5.61 -9.90
N PRO A 133 1.41 4.50 -10.23
CA PRO A 133 0.14 4.16 -9.60
C PRO A 133 0.31 4.02 -8.09
N PHE A 134 -0.63 4.58 -7.32
CA PHE A 134 -0.50 4.67 -5.87
C PHE A 134 -1.82 4.34 -5.17
N MET A 135 -1.74 3.48 -4.17
CA MET A 135 -2.82 3.13 -3.25
C MET A 135 -2.39 3.36 -1.81
N HIS A 136 -3.32 3.78 -0.95
CA HIS A 136 -3.10 3.88 0.50
C HIS A 136 -4.09 3.01 1.26
N MET A 137 -3.59 2.32 2.29
CA MET A 137 -4.41 1.57 3.23
C MET A 137 -3.92 1.74 4.67
N VAL A 138 -4.84 1.51 5.60
CA VAL A 138 -4.58 1.55 7.04
C VAL A 138 -5.04 0.24 7.64
N LYS A 139 -4.15 -0.42 8.39
CA LYS A 139 -4.44 -1.67 9.12
C LYS A 139 -4.19 -1.47 10.61
N VAL A 140 -4.87 -2.25 11.42
CA VAL A 140 -4.73 -2.24 12.89
C VAL A 140 -4.43 -3.67 13.32
N GLY A 141 -3.38 -3.85 14.12
CA GLY A 141 -2.96 -5.15 14.64
C GLY A 141 -1.45 -5.38 14.53
N PRO A 142 -0.99 -6.61 14.80
CA PRO A 142 0.41 -6.99 14.68
C PRO A 142 0.93 -6.84 13.25
N LEU A 143 2.12 -6.26 13.10
CA LEU A 143 2.73 -5.93 11.80
C LEU A 143 2.75 -7.12 10.82
N ASP A 144 3.27 -8.27 11.24
CA ASP A 144 3.38 -9.47 10.41
C ASP A 144 2.01 -9.95 9.90
N LYS A 145 1.00 -9.87 10.77
CA LYS A 145 -0.38 -10.27 10.41
C LYS A 145 -0.95 -9.29 9.38
N CYS A 146 -0.77 -7.99 9.59
CA CYS A 146 -1.21 -6.97 8.64
C CYS A 146 -0.51 -7.09 7.28
N ILE A 147 0.79 -7.38 7.25
CA ILE A 147 1.54 -7.64 6.01
C ILE A 147 0.98 -8.89 5.31
N LYS A 148 0.80 -9.99 6.03
CA LYS A 148 0.27 -11.24 5.45
C LYS A 148 -1.14 -11.05 4.89
N GLU A 149 -2.01 -10.35 5.61
CA GLU A 149 -3.36 -10.01 5.15
C GLU A 149 -3.32 -9.11 3.91
N ALA A 150 -2.50 -8.05 3.92
CA ALA A 150 -2.36 -7.15 2.78
C ALA A 150 -1.84 -7.90 1.54
N VAL A 151 -0.82 -8.74 1.68
CA VAL A 151 -0.30 -9.56 0.58
C VAL A 151 -1.34 -10.58 0.08
N GLY A 152 -2.21 -11.11 0.96
CA GLY A 152 -3.30 -11.99 0.54
C GLY A 152 -4.47 -11.26 -0.14
N GLU A 153 -4.76 -10.03 0.27
CA GLU A 153 -5.79 -9.17 -0.32
C GLU A 153 -5.35 -8.55 -1.64
N LEU A 154 -4.07 -8.18 -1.75
CA LEU A 154 -3.48 -7.52 -2.90
C LEU A 154 -2.88 -8.55 -3.85
N LYS A 155 -3.35 -8.57 -5.09
CA LYS A 155 -2.74 -9.40 -6.12
C LYS A 155 -1.37 -8.83 -6.53
N ARG A 156 -0.44 -9.74 -6.79
CA ARG A 156 0.89 -9.46 -7.38
C ARG A 156 1.76 -8.50 -6.57
N VAL A 157 1.71 -8.58 -5.24
CA VAL A 157 2.75 -7.97 -4.40
C VAL A 157 4.02 -8.81 -4.52
N GLU A 158 5.11 -8.22 -5.04
CA GLU A 158 6.38 -8.93 -5.19
C GLU A 158 7.41 -8.53 -4.14
N PHE A 159 7.29 -7.32 -3.60
CA PHE A 159 8.22 -6.81 -2.59
C PHE A 159 7.49 -6.07 -1.48
N VAL A 160 8.07 -6.15 -0.28
CA VAL A 160 7.70 -5.34 0.89
C VAL A 160 8.90 -4.47 1.24
N ILE A 161 8.70 -3.17 1.39
CA ILE A 161 9.66 -2.18 1.89
C ILE A 161 9.15 -1.72 3.25
N SER A 162 9.97 -1.76 4.29
CA SER A 162 9.58 -1.30 5.64
C SER A 162 10.46 -0.15 6.12
N GLU A 163 10.03 0.56 7.17
CA GLU A 163 10.95 1.45 7.87
C GLU A 163 12.09 0.65 8.52
N PRO A 164 13.29 1.25 8.61
CA PRO A 164 14.36 0.77 9.46
C PRO A 164 13.93 0.79 10.93
N GLU A 165 14.38 -0.18 11.72
CA GLU A 165 14.15 -0.21 13.17
C GLU A 165 14.88 0.93 13.91
N ALA A 166 15.95 1.47 13.32
CA ALA A 166 16.67 2.62 13.85
C ALA A 166 16.07 3.93 13.31
N HIS A 167 15.55 4.76 14.20
CA HIS A 167 15.07 6.10 13.85
C HIS A 167 16.21 6.93 13.26
N PRO A 168 16.06 7.56 12.07
CA PRO A 168 17.12 8.31 11.41
C PRO A 168 17.78 9.39 12.28
N GLU A 169 17.05 9.92 13.27
CA GLU A 169 17.52 10.98 14.18
C GLU A 169 18.51 10.50 15.24
N VAL A 170 18.62 9.18 15.46
CA VAL A 170 19.57 8.57 16.42
C VAL A 170 20.84 8.09 15.71
N VAL A 171 20.83 8.05 14.38
CA VAL A 171 21.94 7.58 13.57
C VAL A 171 22.87 8.76 13.31
N HIS A 172 24.09 8.73 13.86
CA HIS A 172 25.12 9.73 13.56
C HIS A 172 25.26 9.87 12.03
N GLU A 173 25.51 11.09 11.52
CA GLU A 173 25.58 11.46 10.08
C GLU A 173 26.48 10.55 9.20
N THR A 174 27.26 9.65 9.82
CA THR A 174 28.17 8.69 9.20
C THR A 174 27.59 7.29 8.97
N GLU A 175 26.47 6.92 9.59
CA GLU A 175 25.91 5.57 9.48
C GLU A 175 24.80 5.52 8.41
N LYS A 176 24.97 4.64 7.42
CA LYS A 176 24.01 4.46 6.33
C LYS A 176 22.73 3.83 6.88
N THR A 177 21.61 4.54 6.78
CA THR A 177 20.28 3.96 7.03
C THR A 177 20.04 2.79 6.06
N VAL A 178 19.87 1.59 6.62
CA VAL A 178 19.56 0.38 5.83
C VAL A 178 18.05 0.24 5.75
N ILE A 179 17.48 0.42 4.56
CA ILE A 179 16.04 0.23 4.31
C ILE A 179 15.80 -1.25 4.02
N PRO A 180 15.03 -1.97 4.86
CA PRO A 180 14.74 -3.38 4.63
C PRO A 180 13.81 -3.57 3.42
N VAL A 181 14.14 -4.57 2.60
CA VAL A 181 13.37 -4.98 1.43
C VAL A 181 13.24 -6.50 1.44
N TYR A 182 12.01 -6.99 1.42
CA TYR A 182 11.69 -8.41 1.45
C TYR A 182 11.03 -8.80 0.14
N ALA A 183 11.52 -9.87 -0.50
CA ALA A 183 10.82 -10.47 -1.63
C ALA A 183 9.68 -11.35 -1.10
N VAL A 184 8.48 -11.19 -1.65
CA VAL A 184 7.36 -12.06 -1.33
C VAL A 184 7.49 -13.33 -2.17
N SER A 185 7.76 -14.47 -1.53
CA SER A 185 7.72 -15.74 -2.25
C SER A 185 6.25 -16.14 -2.47
N SER A 186 5.86 -16.29 -3.73
CA SER A 186 4.64 -17.04 -4.05
C SER A 186 4.87 -18.50 -3.65
N VAL A 187 4.30 -18.93 -2.53
CA VAL A 187 4.11 -20.36 -2.29
C VAL A 187 3.02 -20.78 -3.29
N ALA A 188 3.46 -21.45 -4.35
CA ALA A 188 2.59 -22.08 -5.34
C ALA A 188 1.75 -23.19 -4.71
#